data_AF-A0A919NZJ6-F1
#
_entry.id   AF-A0A919NZJ6-F1
#
_cell.length_a   1.000
_cell.length_b   1.000
_cell.length_c   1.000
_cell.angle_alpha   90.00
_cell.angle_beta   90.00
_cell.angle_gamma   90.00
#
_symmetry.space_group_name_H-M   'P 1'
#
loop_
_entity.id
_entity.type
_entity.pdbx_description
1 polymer ?
#
loop_
_entity_poly.entity_id
_entity_poly.type
_entity_poly.pdbx_seq_one_letter_code
_entity_poly.pdbx_strand_id
1 'polypeptide(L)' 'MAFVAYGRRISVDPTEVRYDYGMDEDDPGRGVLVIPVADPDSWFIEGCDDRPRGAGRVAGRAALHHERTGEWPENASVFS' A
#
# COMPACT_ATOMS: atom_id res chain seq x y z
N MET A 1 -19.93 -9.07 0.45
CA MET A 1 -19.22 -8.56 -0.73
C MET A 1 -17.75 -8.72 -0.46
N ALA A 2 -17.01 -9.38 -1.36
CA ALA A 2 -15.56 -9.46 -1.26
C ALA A 2 -14.98 -8.19 -1.88
N PHE A 3 -14.17 -7.45 -1.14
CA PHE A 3 -13.49 -6.26 -1.65
C PHE A 3 -12.01 -6.60 -1.82
N VAL A 4 -11.45 -6.30 -2.99
CA VAL A 4 -10.02 -6.47 -3.25
C VAL A 4 -9.38 -5.10 -3.13
N ALA A 5 -8.52 -4.92 -2.13
CA ALA A 5 -7.67 -3.75 -2.06
C ALA A 5 -6.39 -4.07 -2.84
N TYR A 6 -6.23 -3.41 -3.99
CA TYR A 6 -5.05 -3.54 -4.82
C TYR A 6 -3.89 -2.74 -4.24
N GLY A 7 -2.68 -3.27 -4.39
CA GLY A 7 -1.44 -2.61 -3.99
C GLY A 7 -0.33 -3.01 -4.93
N ARG A 8 -0.26 -2.35 -6.10
CA ARG A 8 0.75 -2.66 -7.12
C ARG A 8 1.92 -1.71 -7.00
N ARG A 9 3.13 -2.25 -6.84
CA ARG A 9 4.32 -1.43 -6.64
C ARG A 9 4.58 -0.57 -7.88
N ILE A 10 4.74 0.74 -7.68
CA ILE A 10 5.10 1.71 -8.71
C ILE A 10 6.61 1.90 -8.69
N SER A 11 7.16 2.27 -7.53
CA SER A 11 8.59 2.49 -7.33
C SER A 11 9.04 2.04 -5.95
N VAL A 12 10.34 1.75 -5.86
CA VAL A 12 11.05 1.44 -4.62
C VAL A 12 12.21 2.39 -4.53
N ASP A 13 12.23 3.20 -3.49
CA ASP A 13 13.33 4.09 -3.16
C ASP A 13 13.87 3.72 -1.77
N PRO A 14 15.12 4.09 -1.44
CA PRO A 14 15.70 3.80 -0.13
C PRO A 14 14.98 4.51 1.03
N THR A 15 14.18 5.53 0.74
CA THR A 15 13.44 6.33 1.74
C THR A 15 11.98 5.90 1.85
N GLU A 16 11.35 5.51 0.75
CA GLU A 16 9.94 5.22 0.67
C GLU A 16 9.63 4.24 -0.47
N VAL A 17 8.51 3.56 -0.34
CA VAL A 17 7.98 2.68 -1.36
C VAL A 17 6.61 3.15 -1.76
N ARG A 18 6.34 3.14 -3.06
CA ARG A 18 5.09 3.64 -3.63
C ARG A 18 4.30 2.52 -4.27
N TYR A 19 3.02 2.44 -3.92
CA TYR A 19 2.07 1.48 -4.45
C TYR A 19 0.88 2.21 -5.07
N ASP A 20 0.47 1.77 -6.26
CA ASP A 20 -0.83 2.11 -6.83
C ASP A 20 -1.89 1.34 -6.02
N TYR A 21 -2.68 2.08 -5.26
CA TYR A 21 -3.73 1.57 -4.42
C TYR A 21 -5.11 1.93 -5.01
N GLY A 22 -6.02 0.98 -4.96
CA GLY A 22 -7.43 1.19 -5.30
C GLY A 22 -8.25 -0.06 -5.05
N MET A 23 -9.56 0.07 -4.95
CA MET A 23 -10.49 -1.07 -4.89
C MET A 23 -11.18 -1.34 -6.24
N ASP A 24 -11.35 -0.31 -7.05
CA ASP A 24 -11.88 -0.33 -8.42
C ASP A 24 -11.52 0.99 -9.14
N GLU A 25 -11.90 1.13 -10.42
CA GLU A 25 -11.57 2.33 -11.21
C GLU A 25 -12.25 3.61 -10.71
N ASP A 26 -13.41 3.47 -10.05
CA ASP A 26 -14.23 4.56 -9.51
C ASP A 26 -14.04 4.73 -7.99
N ASP A 27 -13.13 3.98 -7.37
CA ASP A 27 -12.90 4.03 -5.93
C ASP A 27 -12.37 5.42 -5.53
N PRO A 28 -13.10 6.19 -4.70
CA PRO A 28 -12.62 7.50 -4.23
C PRO A 28 -11.38 7.36 -3.33
N GLY A 29 -11.12 6.15 -2.81
CA GLY A 29 -9.90 5.82 -2.08
C GLY A 29 -8.69 5.53 -2.97
N ARG A 30 -8.85 5.50 -4.30
CA ARG A 30 -7.77 5.22 -5.25
C ARG A 30 -6.70 6.32 -5.19
N GLY A 31 -5.44 5.93 -5.11
CA GLY A 31 -4.33 6.85 -5.04
C GLY A 31 -2.99 6.13 -4.86
N VAL A 32 -1.93 6.91 -4.67
CA VAL A 32 -0.59 6.36 -4.45
C VAL A 32 -0.37 6.15 -2.96
N LEU A 33 -0.40 4.91 -2.51
CA LEU A 33 0.00 4.52 -1.16
C LEU A 33 1.53 4.63 -1.04
N VAL A 34 1.98 5.53 -0.17
CA VAL A 34 3.39 5.74 0.15
C VAL A 34 3.68 5.14 1.52
N ILE A 35 4.69 4.28 1.58
CA ILE A 35 5.15 3.61 2.79
C ILE A 35 6.60 4.04 3.05
N PRO A 36 6.87 4.84 4.09
CA PRO A 36 8.24 5.17 4.47
C PRO A 36 9.00 3.90 4.88
N VAL A 37 10.22 3.71 4.37
CA VAL A 37 11.05 2.53 4.70
C VAL A 37 11.49 2.57 6.16
N ALA A 38 11.77 3.77 6.69
CA ALA A 38 12.19 3.96 8.07
C ALA A 38 11.05 3.76 9.10
N ASP A 39 9.81 4.01 8.69
CA ASP A 39 8.63 3.86 9.56
C ASP A 39 7.40 3.45 8.73
N PRO A 40 7.22 2.14 8.48
CA PRO A 40 6.14 1.65 7.62
C PRO A 40 4.74 1.94 8.16
N ASP A 41 4.57 2.17 9.46
CA ASP A 41 3.30 2.53 10.10
C ASP A 41 2.87 3.99 9.78
N SER A 42 3.79 4.85 9.36
CA SER A 42 3.52 6.23 8.94
C SER A 42 3.06 6.36 7.48
N TRP A 43 2.54 5.29 6.89
CA TRP A 43 2.02 5.30 5.53
C TRP A 43 0.90 6.34 5.32
N PHE A 44 0.76 6.79 4.08
CA PHE A 44 -0.26 7.73 3.64
C PHE A 44 -0.60 7.52 2.16
N ILE A 45 -1.70 8.12 1.70
CA ILE A 45 -2.07 8.12 0.28
C ILE A 45 -1.84 9.53 -0.29
N GLU A 46 -1.11 9.65 -1.39
CA GLU A 46 -0.89 10.95 -2.04
C GLU A 46 -2.24 11.56 -2.47
N GLY A 47 -2.50 12.80 -2.04
CA GLY A 47 -3.72 13.54 -2.40
C GLY A 47 -4.99 13.10 -1.66
N CYS A 48 -4.87 12.21 -0.66
CA CYS A 48 -6.01 11.74 0.13
C CYS A 48 -5.67 11.81 1.63
N ASP A 49 -6.42 12.64 2.37
CA ASP A 49 -6.30 12.75 3.84
C ASP A 49 -6.96 11.57 4.58
N ASP A 50 -7.77 10.78 3.88
CA ASP A 50 -8.39 9.58 4.44
C ASP A 50 -7.40 8.42 4.55
N ARG A 51 -7.54 7.63 5.62
CA ARG A 51 -6.79 6.40 5.86
C ARG A 51 -7.69 5.17 5.73
N PRO A 52 -8.01 4.73 4.50
CA PRO A 52 -8.89 3.58 4.30
C PRO A 52 -8.26 2.31 4.88
N ARG A 53 -9.09 1.47 5.50
CA ARG A 53 -8.63 0.21 6.13
C ARG A 53 -7.96 -0.74 5.14
N GLY A 54 -8.36 -0.70 3.86
CA GLY A 54 -7.75 -1.48 2.78
C GLY A 54 -6.27 -1.11 2.59
N ALA A 55 -5.96 0.18 2.50
CA ALA A 55 -4.59 0.68 2.34
C ALA A 55 -3.70 0.28 3.52
N GLY A 56 -4.20 0.38 4.75
CA GLY A 56 -3.45 -0.07 5.93
C GLY A 56 -3.13 -1.57 5.92
N ARG A 57 -4.03 -2.40 5.40
CA ARG A 57 -3.76 -3.84 5.23
C ARG A 57 -2.74 -4.11 4.13
N VAL A 58 -2.80 -3.37 3.01
CA VAL A 58 -1.79 -3.44 1.94
C VAL A 58 -0.42 -3.04 2.49
N ALA A 59 -0.34 -1.92 3.21
CA ALA A 59 0.88 -1.43 3.82
C ALA A 59 1.48 -2.42 4.81
N GLY A 60 0.66 -2.92 5.75
CA GLY A 60 1.11 -3.93 6.71
C GLY A 60 1.56 -5.24 6.05
N ARG A 61 0.90 -5.68 4.99
CA ARG A 61 1.34 -6.85 4.21
C ARG A 61 2.68 -6.60 3.53
N ALA A 62 2.86 -5.43 2.92
CA ALA A 62 4.09 -5.06 2.25
C ALA A 62 5.26 -4.98 3.23
N ALA A 63 5.06 -4.31 4.37
CA ALA A 63 6.04 -4.20 5.45
C ALA A 63 6.43 -5.58 6.00
N LEU A 64 5.45 -6.43 6.33
CA LEU A 64 5.72 -7.78 6.82
C LEU A 64 6.50 -8.65 5.82
N HIS A 65 6.24 -8.46 4.52
CA HIS A 65 7.00 -9.16 3.49
C HIS A 65 8.44 -8.67 3.46
N HIS A 66 8.64 -7.35 3.49
CA HIS A 66 9.97 -6.73 3.54
C HIS A 66 10.76 -7.15 4.78
N GLU A 67 10.14 -7.22 5.96
CA GLU A 67 10.77 -7.72 7.18
C GLU A 67 11.22 -9.18 7.07
N ARG A 68 10.50 -10.00 6.29
CA ARG A 68 10.79 -11.44 6.13
C ARG A 68 11.81 -11.74 5.04
N THR A 69 11.80 -10.99 3.94
CA THR A 69 12.61 -11.29 2.75
C THR A 69 13.70 -10.26 2.48
N GLY A 70 13.62 -9.09 3.11
CA GLY A 70 14.46 -7.92 2.80
C GLY A 70 13.99 -7.15 1.56
N GLU A 71 12.91 -7.57 0.90
CA GLU A 71 12.46 -7.01 -0.37
C GLU A 71 11.00 -6.55 -0.30
N TRP A 72 10.67 -5.46 -0.97
CA TRP A 72 9.28 -4.99 -1.06
C TRP A 72 8.53 -5.76 -2.15
N PRO A 73 7.37 -6.37 -1.85
CA PRO A 73 6.66 -7.21 -2.81
C PRO A 73 6.14 -6.38 -3.97
N GLU A 74 6.20 -6.91 -5.19
CA GLU A 74 5.62 -6.25 -6.38
C GLU A 74 4.09 -6.11 -6.28
N ASN A 75 3.46 -7.03 -5.55
CA ASN A 75 2.03 -7.06 -5.33
C ASN A 75 1.71 -7.31 -3.85
N ALA A 76 1.17 -6.29 -3.19
CA ALA A 76 0.73 -6.32 -1.80
C ALA A 76 -0.80 -6.35 -1.67
N SER A 77 -1.52 -6.73 -2.73
CA SER A 77 -2.99 -6.75 -2.73
C SER A 77 -3.56 -7.68 -1.65
N VAL A 78 -4.68 -7.28 -1.06
CA VAL A 78 -5.36 -8.04 0.00
C VAL A 78 -6.83 -8.23 -0.35
N PHE A 79 -7.34 -9.42 -0.04
CA PHE A 79 -8.74 -9.79 -0.20
C PHE A 79 -9.42 -9.62 1.16
N SER A 80 -10.58 -8.98 1.21
CA SER A 80 -11.42 -8.88 2.41
C SER A 80 -12.83 -9.35 2.18
#